data_AF-N8WUM2-F1
#
_entry.id   AF-N8WUM2-F1
#
_cell.length_a   1.000
_cell.length_b   1.000
_cell.length_c   1.000
_cell.angle_alpha   90.00
_cell.angle_beta   90.00
_cell.angle_gamma   90.00
#
_symmetry.space_group_name_H-M   'P 1'
#
loop_
_entity.id
_entity.type
_entity.pdbx_description
1 polymer ?
#
loop_
_entity_poly.entity_id
_entity_poly.type
_entity_poly.pdbx_seq_one_letter_code
_entity_poly.pdbx_strand_id
1 'polypeptide(L)'
;MSNNKLYSINILRFIAASFVLLSHIENKVHQYNILSLEWYRFRGPGVDIFFVMSGFIICLTTAKKNITPIKFLKGRMQRILPLYWFFTTVALCIFLYSPELINMSGGYTSIIASYLLIPGEHKFLVQNGWTLSYDIYFYIIFALSLYFFRNKINYIALIAVLTWRIQT
;
A
#
# COMPACT_ATOMS: atom_id res chain seq x y z
N MET A 1 -23.46 5.45 14.71
CA MET A 1 -22.10 5.07 15.18
C MET A 1 -21.57 6.25 15.97
N SER A 2 -21.13 6.08 17.22
CA SER A 2 -20.72 7.22 18.06
C SER A 2 -19.43 7.87 17.57
N ASN A 3 -19.34 9.20 17.68
CA ASN A 3 -18.21 10.01 17.19
C ASN A 3 -16.85 9.55 17.74
N ASN A 4 -16.80 9.02 18.96
CA ASN A 4 -15.58 8.51 19.59
C ASN A 4 -14.93 7.35 18.79
N LYS A 5 -15.72 6.48 18.16
CA LYS A 5 -15.17 5.36 17.37
C LYS A 5 -14.50 5.81 16.08
N LEU A 6 -15.04 6.85 15.43
CA LEU A 6 -14.44 7.43 14.22
C LEU A 6 -13.13 8.13 14.56
N TYR A 7 -13.07 8.80 15.71
CA TYR A 7 -11.89 9.48 16.21
C TYR A 7 -10.73 8.50 16.49
N SER A 8 -10.99 7.41 17.23
CA SER A 8 -9.96 6.39 17.52
C SER A 8 -9.40 5.73 16.26
N ILE A 9 -10.24 5.45 15.25
CA ILE A 9 -9.78 4.86 13.98
C ILE A 9 -8.88 5.84 13.21
N ASN A 10 -9.21 7.14 13.23
CA ASN A 10 -8.41 8.14 12.52
C ASN A 10 -7.05 8.38 13.20
N ILE A 11 -6.98 8.38 14.53
CA ILE A 11 -5.71 8.42 15.28
C ILE A 11 -4.81 7.25 14.89
N LEU A 12 -5.40 6.07 14.81
CA LEU A 12 -4.67 4.85 14.51
C LEU A 12 -4.13 4.85 13.08
N ARG A 13 -4.88 5.43 12.12
CA ARG A 13 -4.41 5.69 10.76
C ARG A 13 -3.27 6.69 10.71
N PHE A 14 -3.35 7.76 11.50
CA PHE A 14 -2.29 8.76 11.59
C PHE A 14 -1.01 8.12 12.11
N ILE A 15 -1.07 7.35 13.19
CA ILE A 15 0.09 6.65 13.75
C ILE A 15 0.71 5.69 12.71
N ALA A 16 -0.10 4.86 12.04
CA ALA A 16 0.40 3.94 11.02
C ALA A 16 1.04 4.66 9.83
N ALA A 17 0.42 5.75 9.33
CA ALA A 17 0.97 6.54 8.24
C ALA A 17 2.30 7.23 8.65
N SER A 18 2.42 7.68 9.89
CA SER A 18 3.67 8.26 10.41
C SER A 18 4.81 7.23 10.46
N PHE A 19 4.53 5.98 10.85
CA PHE A 19 5.55 4.91 10.81
C PHE A 19 6.05 4.62 9.38
N VAL A 20 5.16 4.63 8.39
CA VAL A 20 5.53 4.47 6.97
C VAL A 20 6.33 5.67 6.45
N LEU A 21 5.95 6.88 6.86
CA LEU A 21 6.71 8.08 6.50
C LEU A 21 8.13 8.03 7.05
N LEU A 22 8.30 7.65 8.33
CA LEU A 22 9.60 7.53 8.97
C LEU A 22 10.50 6.50 8.28
N SER A 23 9.95 5.35 7.85
CA SER A 23 10.73 4.34 7.13
C SER A 23 11.15 4.81 5.72
N HIS A 24 10.32 5.60 5.03
CA HIS A 24 10.72 6.21 3.75
C HIS A 24 11.79 7.28 3.93
N ILE A 25 11.71 8.09 4.99
CA ILE A 25 12.74 9.09 5.32
C ILE A 25 14.07 8.40 5.56
N GLU A 26 14.13 7.35 6.38
CA GLU A 26 15.37 6.59 6.62
C GLU A 26 15.95 6.03 5.32
N ASN A 27 15.13 5.37 4.50
CA ASN A 27 15.59 4.82 3.22
C ASN A 27 16.19 5.90 2.31
N LYS A 28 15.61 7.11 2.29
CA LYS A 28 16.13 8.23 1.50
C LYS A 28 17.40 8.83 2.11
N VAL A 29 17.48 8.97 3.44
CA VAL A 29 18.69 9.42 4.14
C VAL A 29 19.85 8.47 3.86
N HIS A 30 19.60 7.16 3.89
CA HIS A 30 20.61 6.15 3.60
C HIS A 30 20.97 6.08 2.11
N GLN A 31 20.01 6.28 1.20
CA GLN A 31 20.24 6.34 -0.25
C GLN A 31 21.10 7.53 -0.66
N TYR A 32 20.92 8.70 -0.03
CA TYR A 32 21.66 9.92 -0.33
C TYR A 32 22.87 10.15 0.58
N ASN A 33 23.19 9.20 1.46
CA ASN A 33 24.32 9.24 2.38
C ASN A 33 24.39 10.53 3.24
N ILE A 34 23.23 11.11 3.55
CA ILE A 34 23.12 12.44 4.19
C ILE A 34 23.49 12.36 5.69
N LEU A 35 23.26 11.20 6.31
CA LEU A 35 23.57 10.90 7.71
C LEU A 35 23.77 9.38 7.89
N SER A 36 24.95 8.96 8.36
CA SER A 36 25.23 7.56 8.73
C SER A 36 24.69 7.28 10.13
N LEU A 37 23.37 7.16 10.27
CA LEU A 37 22.74 6.70 11.51
C LEU A 37 22.87 5.16 11.62
N GLU A 38 24.10 4.65 11.71
CA GLU A 38 24.36 3.19 11.76
C GLU A 38 23.68 2.51 12.96
N TRP A 39 23.41 3.25 14.03
CA TRP A 39 22.69 2.78 15.22
C TRP A 39 21.16 2.76 15.06
N TYR A 40 20.63 3.43 14.03
CA TYR A 40 19.19 3.51 13.72
C TYR A 40 18.94 2.82 12.38
N ARG A 41 19.17 1.50 12.33
CA ARG A 41 18.73 0.65 11.22
C ARG A 41 17.28 0.23 11.47
N PHE A 42 16.34 1.15 11.33
CA PHE A 42 14.92 0.82 11.32
C PHE A 42 14.53 0.40 9.90
N ARG A 43 15.05 -0.77 9.48
CA ARG A 43 14.52 -1.52 8.33
C ARG A 43 13.15 -2.06 8.74
N GLY A 44 12.20 -1.14 8.83
CA GLY A 44 11.20 -1.20 9.86
C GLY A 44 10.01 -2.06 9.47
N PRO A 45 9.36 -2.72 10.46
CA PRO A 45 8.07 -3.40 10.30
C PRO A 45 6.91 -2.43 9.97
N GLY A 46 7.19 -1.17 9.62
CA GLY A 46 6.19 -0.13 9.38
C GLY A 46 5.26 -0.46 8.22
N VAL A 47 5.77 -1.12 7.17
CA VAL A 47 4.96 -1.62 6.06
C VAL A 47 4.03 -2.73 6.56
N ASP A 48 4.55 -3.68 7.33
CA ASP A 48 3.76 -4.79 7.88
C ASP A 48 2.67 -4.31 8.85
N ILE A 49 3.02 -3.39 9.75
CA ILE A 49 2.08 -2.74 10.65
C ILE A 49 1.03 -1.99 9.83
N PHE A 50 1.41 -1.21 8.82
CA PHE A 50 0.45 -0.51 7.97
C PHE A 50 -0.52 -1.47 7.27
N PHE A 51 -0.03 -2.61 6.78
CA PHE A 51 -0.87 -3.64 6.16
C PHE A 51 -1.82 -4.29 7.16
N VAL A 52 -1.33 -4.73 8.32
CA VAL A 52 -2.16 -5.33 9.39
C VAL A 52 -3.24 -4.34 9.84
N MET A 53 -2.88 -3.08 10.01
CA MET A 53 -3.80 -2.02 10.40
C MET A 53 -4.84 -1.72 9.32
N SER A 54 -4.43 -1.72 8.05
CA SER A 54 -5.34 -1.56 6.92
C SER A 54 -6.37 -2.69 6.88
N GLY A 55 -5.94 -3.94 7.04
CA GLY A 55 -6.82 -5.11 7.12
C GLY A 55 -7.78 -5.06 8.31
N PHE A 56 -7.27 -4.73 9.50
CA PHE A 56 -8.08 -4.58 10.70
C PHE A 56 -9.18 -3.51 10.54
N ILE A 57 -8.82 -2.33 10.00
CA ILE A 57 -9.77 -1.23 9.77
C ILE A 57 -10.82 -1.63 8.72
N ILE A 58 -10.40 -2.32 7.65
CA ILE A 58 -11.31 -2.82 6.62
C ILE A 58 -12.33 -3.79 7.22
N CYS A 59 -11.90 -4.76 8.02
CA CYS A 59 -12.79 -5.66 8.75
C CYS A 59 -13.74 -4.89 9.67
N LEU A 60 -13.22 -3.99 10.51
CA LEU A 60 -14.03 -3.24 11.49
C LEU A 60 -15.09 -2.34 10.83
N THR A 61 -14.74 -1.68 9.73
CA THR A 61 -15.64 -0.75 9.02
C THR A 61 -16.65 -1.46 8.13
N THR A 62 -16.37 -2.69 7.72
CA THR A 62 -17.23 -3.51 6.87
C THR A 62 -18.10 -4.47 7.69
N ALA A 63 -17.66 -4.94 8.85
CA ALA A 63 -18.38 -5.91 9.69
C ALA A 63 -19.79 -5.45 10.12
N LYS A 64 -20.04 -4.14 10.18
CA LYS A 64 -21.35 -3.58 10.56
C LYS A 64 -22.18 -3.07 9.38
N LYS A 65 -21.70 -3.21 8.15
CA LYS A 65 -22.35 -2.69 6.95
C LYS A 65 -22.52 -3.80 5.91
N ASN A 66 -23.72 -3.94 5.35
CA ASN A 66 -23.97 -4.82 4.19
C ASN A 66 -23.39 -4.18 2.91
N ILE A 67 -22.06 -4.11 2.81
CA ILE A 67 -21.37 -3.58 1.63
C ILE A 67 -21.15 -4.73 0.65
N THR A 68 -21.53 -4.54 -0.61
CA THR A 68 -21.22 -5.51 -1.66
C THR A 68 -19.73 -5.45 -2.04
N PRO A 69 -19.09 -6.58 -2.40
CA PRO A 69 -17.69 -6.62 -2.83
C PRO A 69 -17.34 -5.56 -3.89
N ILE A 70 -18.23 -5.39 -4.87
CA ILE A 70 -18.07 -4.42 -5.96
C ILE A 70 -18.07 -2.98 -5.43
N LYS A 71 -18.98 -2.66 -4.50
CA LYS A 71 -19.06 -1.33 -3.88
C LYS A 71 -17.84 -1.04 -3.01
N PHE A 72 -17.30 -2.05 -2.33
CA PHE A 72 -16.05 -1.94 -1.58
C PHE A 72 -14.87 -1.61 -2.50
N LEU A 73 -14.65 -2.42 -3.55
CA LEU A 73 -13.55 -2.20 -4.49
C LEU A 73 -13.65 -0.85 -5.20
N LYS A 74 -14.82 -0.52 -5.75
CA LYS A 74 -15.02 0.74 -6.48
C LYS A 74 -14.71 1.96 -5.60
N GLY A 75 -15.16 1.96 -4.35
CA GLY A 75 -14.89 3.06 -3.42
C GLY A 75 -13.41 3.24 -3.05
N ARG A 76 -12.61 2.17 -3.13
CA ARG A 76 -11.15 2.24 -2.92
C ARG A 76 -10.43 2.69 -4.19
N MET A 77 -10.75 2.07 -5.33
CA MET A 77 -10.11 2.38 -6.61
C MET A 77 -10.35 3.83 -7.05
N GLN A 78 -11.55 4.37 -6.86
CA GLN A 78 -11.87 5.77 -7.18
C GLN A 78 -11.10 6.79 -6.34
N ARG A 79 -10.57 6.40 -5.18
CA ARG A 79 -9.78 7.29 -4.32
C ARG A 79 -8.29 7.17 -4.60
N ILE A 80 -7.83 5.97 -4.92
CA ILE A 80 -6.41 5.63 -5.04
C ILE A 80 -5.89 5.87 -6.46
N LEU A 81 -6.59 5.32 -7.47
CA LEU A 81 -6.12 5.32 -8.86
C LEU A 81 -5.95 6.73 -9.45
N PRO A 82 -6.86 7.71 -9.25
CA PRO A 82 -6.69 9.02 -9.89
C PRO A 82 -5.42 9.74 -9.46
N LEU A 83 -5.12 9.70 -8.15
CA LEU A 83 -3.92 10.33 -7.61
C LEU A 83 -2.66 9.59 -8.06
N TYR A 84 -2.70 8.26 -8.03
CA TYR A 84 -1.57 7.46 -8.49
C TYR A 84 -1.27 7.69 -9.97
N TRP A 85 -2.29 7.63 -10.84
CA TRP A 85 -2.11 7.88 -12.28
C TRP A 85 -1.60 9.28 -12.56
N PHE A 86 -2.02 10.30 -11.81
CA PHE A 86 -1.46 11.63 -11.93
C PHE A 86 0.06 11.63 -11.71
N PHE A 87 0.55 11.09 -10.59
CA PHE A 87 1.98 11.03 -10.31
C PHE A 87 2.75 10.10 -11.25
N THR A 88 2.15 8.99 -11.66
CA THR A 88 2.75 8.08 -12.66
C THR A 88 2.87 8.74 -14.02
N THR A 89 1.92 9.60 -14.41
CA THR A 89 1.99 10.38 -15.65
C THR A 89 3.09 11.43 -15.57
N VAL A 90 3.18 12.16 -14.45
CA VAL A 90 4.27 13.11 -14.21
C VAL A 90 5.63 12.41 -14.26
N ALA A 91 5.76 11.26 -13.61
CA ALA A 91 6.97 10.44 -13.66
C ALA A 91 7.27 9.94 -15.08
N LEU A 92 6.25 9.55 -15.86
CA LEU A 92 6.43 9.17 -17.25
C LEU A 92 7.00 10.32 -18.09
N CYS A 93 6.49 11.54 -17.94
CA CYS A 93 7.02 12.72 -18.65
C CYS A 93 8.50 12.96 -18.32
N ILE A 94 8.87 12.84 -17.05
CA ILE A 94 10.27 12.96 -16.61
C ILE A 94 11.11 11.81 -17.19
N PHE A 95 10.60 10.58 -17.18
CA PHE A 95 11.30 9.40 -17.70
C PHE A 95 11.59 9.51 -19.20
N LEU A 96 10.66 10.08 -19.98
CA LEU A 96 10.84 10.33 -21.41
C LEU A 96 11.87 11.44 -21.69
N TYR A 97 11.98 12.44 -20.81
CA TYR A 97 12.95 13.53 -20.95
C TYR A 97 14.36 13.15 -20.46
N SER A 98 14.44 12.44 -19.33
CA SER A 98 15.69 12.05 -18.69
C SER A 98 15.47 10.77 -17.88
N PRO A 99 15.67 9.59 -18.51
CA PRO A 99 15.43 8.31 -17.86
C PRO A 99 16.34 8.09 -16.65
N GLU A 100 17.52 8.69 -16.64
CA GLU A 100 18.47 8.60 -15.51
C GLU A 100 17.94 9.21 -14.21
N LEU A 101 17.00 10.15 -14.27
CA LEU A 101 16.40 10.77 -13.08
C LEU A 101 15.43 9.83 -12.35
N ILE A 102 14.96 8.78 -13.03
CA ILE A 102 14.01 7.82 -12.50
C ILE A 102 14.67 6.45 -12.42
N ASN A 103 14.58 5.80 -11.27
CA ASN A 103 15.19 4.48 -11.05
C ASN A 103 16.72 4.48 -11.29
N MET A 104 17.43 5.50 -10.78
CA MET A 104 18.90 5.65 -10.81
C MET A 104 19.70 4.38 -10.46
N SER A 105 19.11 3.47 -9.68
CA SER A 105 19.71 2.18 -9.34
C SER A 105 19.67 1.14 -10.48
N GLY A 106 19.39 1.53 -11.73
CA GLY A 106 19.41 0.69 -12.92
C GLY A 106 18.22 -0.28 -13.07
N GLY A 107 18.27 -1.20 -14.02
CA GLY A 107 17.24 -2.23 -14.22
C GLY A 107 16.05 -1.84 -15.11
N TYR A 108 15.20 -2.81 -15.41
CA TYR A 108 14.06 -2.64 -16.33
C TYR A 108 12.88 -1.93 -15.64
N THR A 109 12.45 -0.80 -16.20
CA THR A 109 11.25 -0.08 -15.77
C THR A 109 10.10 -0.39 -16.73
N SER A 110 8.98 -0.91 -16.21
CA SER A 110 7.81 -1.22 -17.04
C SER A 110 6.74 -0.13 -16.91
N ILE A 111 6.47 0.56 -18.02
CA ILE A 111 5.43 1.59 -18.07
C ILE A 111 4.03 0.95 -17.92
N ILE A 112 3.78 -0.13 -18.65
CA ILE A 112 2.49 -0.85 -18.59
C ILE A 112 2.21 -1.33 -17.17
N ALA A 113 3.18 -2.01 -16.56
CA ALA A 113 2.99 -2.53 -15.22
C ALA A 113 2.91 -1.41 -14.17
N SER A 114 3.54 -0.25 -14.43
CA SER A 114 3.36 0.94 -13.61
C SER A 114 1.91 1.41 -13.61
N TYR A 115 1.28 1.61 -14.76
CA TYR A 115 -0.12 2.07 -14.81
C TYR A 115 -1.13 1.05 -14.29
N LEU A 116 -0.87 -0.23 -14.53
CA LEU A 116 -1.76 -1.32 -14.12
C LEU A 116 -1.48 -1.84 -12.69
N LEU A 117 -0.42 -1.35 -12.03
CA LEU A 117 -0.02 -1.78 -10.70
C LEU A 117 0.17 -3.31 -10.62
N ILE A 118 0.83 -3.89 -11.63
CA ILE A 118 1.12 -5.33 -11.68
C ILE A 118 2.45 -5.60 -10.98
N PRO A 119 2.51 -6.41 -9.91
CA PRO A 119 3.75 -6.76 -9.25
C PRO A 119 4.62 -7.66 -10.14
N GLY A 120 5.94 -7.51 -10.05
CA GLY A 120 6.89 -8.37 -10.76
C GLY A 120 8.33 -7.89 -10.60
N GLU A 121 9.25 -8.53 -11.31
CA GLU A 121 10.68 -8.21 -11.33
C GLU A 121 10.99 -7.00 -12.23
N HIS A 122 10.23 -5.92 -12.08
CA HIS A 122 10.42 -4.68 -12.80
C HIS A 122 10.27 -3.50 -11.84
N LYS A 123 10.87 -2.37 -12.20
CA LYS A 123 10.71 -1.13 -11.46
C LYS A 123 9.46 -0.39 -11.94
N PHE A 124 8.78 0.22 -10.98
CA PHE A 124 7.68 1.14 -11.22
C PHE A 124 8.25 2.53 -11.53
N LEU A 125 7.54 3.33 -12.33
CA LEU A 125 7.85 4.74 -12.57
C LEU A 125 7.83 5.55 -11.26
N VAL A 126 6.87 5.23 -10.39
CA VAL A 126 6.80 5.74 -9.02
C VAL A 126 7.14 4.60 -8.09
N GLN A 127 8.20 4.75 -7.30
CA GLN A 127 8.71 3.70 -6.40
C GLN A 127 7.63 3.12 -5.46
N ASN A 128 6.70 3.96 -5.00
CA ASN A 128 5.56 3.56 -4.16
C ASN A 128 4.56 2.63 -4.87
N GLY A 129 4.63 2.50 -6.20
CA GLY A 129 3.80 1.59 -6.98
C GLY A 129 3.97 0.13 -6.57
N TRP A 130 5.15 -0.26 -6.07
CA TRP A 130 5.39 -1.58 -5.51
C TRP A 130 4.43 -1.86 -4.35
N THR A 131 4.46 -1.07 -3.27
CA THR A 131 3.56 -1.23 -2.11
C THR A 131 2.08 -1.12 -2.52
N LEU A 132 1.76 -0.19 -3.42
CA LEU A 132 0.39 0.03 -3.87
C LEU A 132 -0.18 -1.14 -4.67
N SER A 133 0.65 -1.83 -5.45
CA SER A 133 0.22 -3.03 -6.17
C SER A 133 -0.31 -4.09 -5.20
N TYR A 134 0.43 -4.36 -4.13
CA TYR A 134 0.03 -5.30 -3.09
C TYR A 134 -1.24 -4.88 -2.34
N ASP A 135 -1.42 -3.59 -2.09
CA ASP A 135 -2.66 -3.05 -1.53
C ASP A 135 -3.88 -3.43 -2.40
N ILE A 136 -3.76 -3.31 -3.72
CA ILE A 136 -4.82 -3.68 -4.66
C ILE A 136 -5.11 -5.18 -4.59
N TYR A 137 -4.08 -6.03 -4.59
CA TYR A 137 -4.25 -7.48 -4.43
C TYR A 137 -4.96 -7.82 -3.12
N PHE A 138 -4.55 -7.19 -2.02
CA PHE A 138 -5.21 -7.35 -0.73
C PHE A 138 -6.69 -6.97 -0.77
N TYR A 139 -7.03 -5.84 -1.42
CA TYR A 139 -8.43 -5.43 -1.59
C TYR A 139 -9.25 -6.40 -2.43
N ILE A 140 -8.66 -7.00 -3.47
CA ILE A 140 -9.33 -8.01 -4.31
C ILE A 140 -9.59 -9.27 -3.49
N ILE A 141 -8.59 -9.78 -2.77
CA ILE A 141 -8.74 -10.96 -1.89
C ILE A 141 -9.81 -10.70 -0.83
N PHE A 142 -9.81 -9.51 -0.23
CA PHE A 142 -10.83 -9.13 0.75
C PHE A 142 -12.23 -9.03 0.12
N ALA A 143 -12.37 -8.48 -1.07
CA ALA A 143 -13.64 -8.41 -1.77
C ALA A 143 -14.19 -9.81 -2.11
N LEU A 144 -13.31 -10.73 -2.54
CA LEU A 144 -13.67 -12.12 -2.77
C LEU A 144 -14.10 -12.81 -1.45
N SER A 145 -13.41 -12.54 -0.34
CA SER A 145 -13.80 -13.11 0.95
C SER A 145 -15.17 -12.63 1.43
N LEU A 146 -15.54 -11.36 1.15
CA LEU A 146 -16.89 -10.84 1.39
C LEU A 146 -17.95 -11.55 0.54
N TYR A 147 -17.61 -11.94 -0.69
CA TYR A 147 -18.52 -12.64 -1.60
C TYR A 147 -18.77 -14.08 -1.12
N PHE A 148 -17.71 -14.83 -0.82
CA PHE A 148 -17.80 -16.26 -0.52
C PHE A 148 -18.06 -16.60 0.95
N PHE A 149 -17.61 -15.78 1.90
CA PHE A 149 -17.48 -16.17 3.30
C PHE A 149 -18.07 -15.15 4.28
N ARG A 150 -19.25 -14.61 3.94
CA ARG A 150 -19.97 -13.57 4.70
C ARG A 150 -20.12 -13.87 6.21
N ASN A 151 -20.04 -15.14 6.64
CA ASN A 151 -20.06 -15.57 8.06
C ASN A 151 -18.70 -16.00 8.66
N LYS A 152 -17.62 -16.14 7.87
CA LYS A 152 -16.27 -16.58 8.32
C LYS A 152 -15.15 -15.55 8.05
N ILE A 153 -15.53 -14.28 7.87
CA ILE A 153 -14.66 -13.14 7.51
C ILE A 153 -13.39 -13.06 8.37
N ASN A 154 -13.47 -13.44 9.65
CA ASN A 154 -12.35 -13.36 10.60
C ASN A 154 -11.19 -14.32 10.29
N TYR A 155 -11.46 -15.50 9.71
CA TYR A 155 -10.43 -16.52 9.49
C TYR A 155 -9.61 -16.25 8.22
N ILE A 156 -10.23 -15.67 7.19
CA ILE A 156 -9.57 -15.46 5.89
C ILE A 156 -8.75 -14.17 5.87
N ALA A 157 -9.20 -13.12 6.57
CA ALA A 157 -8.38 -11.94 6.80
C ALA A 157 -7.08 -12.30 7.55
N LEU A 158 -7.15 -13.27 8.48
CA LEU A 158 -5.99 -13.79 9.19
C LEU A 158 -5.05 -14.56 8.26
N ILE A 159 -5.60 -15.41 7.38
CA ILE A 159 -4.81 -16.17 6.39
C ILE A 159 -4.14 -15.23 5.36
N ALA A 160 -4.83 -14.18 4.90
CA ALA A 160 -4.25 -13.20 3.98
C ALA A 160 -3.07 -12.43 4.61
N VAL A 161 -3.16 -12.12 5.91
CA VAL A 161 -2.08 -11.53 6.70
C VAL A 161 -0.92 -12.53 6.89
N LEU A 162 -1.20 -13.82 7.01
CA LEU A 162 -0.18 -14.86 7.13
C LEU A 162 0.53 -15.16 5.80
N THR A 163 -0.18 -15.11 4.67
CA THR A 163 0.43 -15.27 3.34
C THR A 163 1.32 -14.09 2.96
N TRP A 164 1.02 -12.89 3.45
CA TRP A 164 1.86 -11.70 3.29
C TRP A 164 3.29 -11.89 3.82
N ARG A 165 3.42 -12.59 4.95
CA ARG A 165 4.72 -12.84 5.61
C ARG A 165 5.66 -13.75 4.81
N ILE A 166 5.17 -14.44 3.78
CA ILE A 166 5.96 -15.40 3.00
C ILE A 166 6.69 -14.71 1.82
N GLN A 167 6.33 -13.47 1.49
CA GLN A 167 6.87 -12.72 0.34
C GLN A 167 7.81 -11.56 0.68
N THR A 168 8.16 -11.40 1.96
CA THR A 168 9.20 -10.48 2.47
C THR A 168 10.40 -11.27 2.99
#